data_AF-A0A7J9I4H9-F1
#
_entry.id   AF-A0A7J9I4H9-F1
#
_cell.length_a   1.000
_cell.length_b   1.000
_cell.length_c   1.000
_cell.angle_alpha   90.00
_cell.angle_beta   90.00
_cell.angle_gamma   90.00
#
_symmetry.space_group_name_H-M   'P 1'
#
loop_
_entity.id
_entity.type
_entity.pdbx_description
1 polymer ?
#
loop_
_entity_poly.entity_id
_entity_poly.type
_entity_poly.pdbx_seq_one_letter_code
_entity_poly.pdbx_strand_id
1 'polypeptide(L)'
;MMLDWKPKRPDMLIDPFGIGKIVQDGLVFRQNFSIRSYEIGADQTASIETVMNHLQETALNHVGSAGLLVDGFGSTPEMCKKNLIWVVTRMQVVVDRYPTW
;
A
#
# COMPACT_ATOMS: atom_id res chain seq x y z
N MET A 1 11.55 23.33 -10.15
CA MET A 1 10.65 23.75 -9.06
C MET A 1 10.72 22.68 -8.00
N MET A 2 11.48 22.91 -6.92
CA MET A 2 11.56 21.97 -5.81
C MET A 2 10.20 21.98 -5.11
N LEU A 3 9.58 20.81 -4.95
CA LEU A 3 8.38 20.67 -4.14
C LEU A 3 8.81 20.93 -2.69
N ASP A 4 8.35 22.03 -2.11
CA ASP A 4 8.47 22.31 -0.67
C ASP A 4 7.68 21.24 0.10
N TRP A 5 8.32 20.11 0.36
CA TRP A 5 7.80 19.08 1.24
C TRP A 5 7.88 19.59 2.68
N LYS A 6 6.80 20.24 3.14
CA LYS A 6 6.58 20.45 4.57
C LYS A 6 5.89 19.21 5.12
N PRO A 7 6.46 18.54 6.15
CA PRO A 7 5.75 17.46 6.82
C PRO A 7 4.47 18.06 7.42
N LYS A 8 3.31 17.70 6.86
CA LYS A 8 2.03 18.01 7.51
C LYS A 8 2.06 17.33 8.88
N ARG A 9 1.55 18.02 9.91
CA ARG A 9 1.53 17.53 11.29
C ARG A 9 1.00 16.09 11.32
N PRO A 10 1.59 15.18 12.13
CA PRO A 10 1.18 13.77 12.19
C PRO A 10 -0.33 13.61 12.38
N ASP A 11 -0.92 14.54 13.13
CA ASP A 11 -2.33 14.60 13.53
C ASP A 11 -3.30 14.91 12.36
N MET A 12 -2.80 15.30 11.19
CA MET A 12 -3.61 15.67 10.01
C MET A 12 -3.62 14.63 8.91
N LEU A 13 -2.85 13.54 9.00
CA LEU A 13 -2.98 12.37 8.12
C LEU A 13 -3.98 11.37 8.72
N ILE A 14 -5.15 11.88 9.09
CA ILE A 14 -6.31 11.03 9.36
C ILE A 14 -6.75 10.52 7.99
N ASP A 15 -6.55 9.24 7.76
CA ASP A 15 -7.09 8.56 6.59
C ASP A 15 -8.61 8.81 6.54
N PRO A 16 -9.11 9.54 5.53
CA PRO A 16 -10.54 9.87 5.40
C PRO A 16 -11.43 8.63 5.32
N PHE A 17 -10.86 7.47 4.99
CA PHE A 17 -11.55 6.21 4.79
C PHE A 17 -11.26 5.18 5.89
N GLY A 18 -10.36 5.48 6.84
CA GLY A 18 -10.00 4.58 7.95
C GLY A 18 -9.32 3.27 7.53
N ILE A 19 -8.75 3.25 6.33
CA ILE A 19 -8.06 2.10 5.72
C ILE A 19 -6.71 1.84 6.41
N GLY A 20 -6.01 2.86 6.87
CA GLY A 20 -4.74 2.74 7.58
C GLY A 20 -4.26 4.03 8.24
N LYS A 21 -3.01 4.02 8.70
CA LYS A 21 -2.34 5.22 9.24
C LYS A 21 -0.86 5.22 8.94
N ILE A 22 -0.33 6.43 8.75
CA ILE A 22 1.12 6.66 8.70
C ILE A 22 1.66 6.70 10.14
N VAL A 23 2.72 5.94 10.40
CA VAL A 23 3.42 5.81 11.67
C VAL A 23 4.93 6.00 11.45
N GLN A 24 5.72 5.94 12.53
CA GLN A 24 7.20 6.04 12.49
C GLN A 24 7.66 7.25 11.66
N ASP A 25 7.37 8.45 12.18
CA ASP A 25 7.81 9.74 11.64
C ASP A 25 7.41 10.04 10.19
N GLY A 26 6.33 9.42 9.70
CA GLY A 26 5.83 9.71 8.36
C GLY A 26 6.23 8.69 7.30
N LEU A 27 7.05 7.68 7.65
CA LEU A 27 7.73 6.82 6.68
C LEU A 27 7.12 5.42 6.54
N VAL A 28 6.24 5.02 7.47
CA VAL A 28 5.64 3.68 7.44
C VAL A 28 4.13 3.78 7.39
N PHE A 29 3.52 3.20 6.36
CA PHE A 29 2.08 3.00 6.31
C PHE A 29 1.70 1.67 6.93
N ARG A 30 0.69 1.68 7.79
CA ARG A 30 0.15 0.49 8.43
C ARG A 30 -1.35 0.39 8.21
N GLN A 31 -1.79 -0.76 7.72
CA GLN A 31 -3.20 -1.13 7.62
C GLN A 31 -3.41 -2.57 8.10
N ASN A 32 -4.65 -2.88 8.48
CA ASN A 32 -5.04 -4.21 8.94
C ASN A 32 -5.95 -4.86 7.91
N PHE A 33 -5.83 -6.18 7.80
CA PHE A 33 -6.74 -6.97 6.99
C PHE A 33 -7.28 -8.13 7.82
N SER A 34 -8.58 -8.38 7.69
CA SER A 34 -9.17 -9.63 8.12
C SER A 34 -9.15 -10.59 6.95
N ILE A 35 -8.56 -11.78 7.13
CA ILE A 35 -8.62 -12.84 6.14
C ILE A 35 -10.08 -13.24 5.93
N ARG A 36 -10.47 -13.43 4.68
CA ARG A 36 -11.85 -13.73 4.29
C ARG A 36 -11.99 -15.20 3.93
N SER A 37 -13.20 -15.73 4.05
CA SER A 37 -13.49 -17.15 3.78
C SER A 37 -13.16 -17.60 2.35
N TYR A 38 -13.17 -16.70 1.38
CA TYR A 38 -12.81 -16.99 -0.02
C TYR A 38 -11.32 -16.74 -0.33
N GLU A 39 -10.55 -16.28 0.64
CA GLU A 39 -9.12 -16.01 0.49
C GLU A 39 -8.25 -17.18 0.97
N ILE A 40 -8.88 -18.22 1.51
CA ILE A 40 -8.25 -19.42 2.05
C ILE A 40 -8.43 -20.64 1.13
N GLY A 41 -7.43 -21.53 1.11
CA GLY A 41 -7.48 -22.79 0.40
C GLY A 41 -8.20 -23.91 1.16
N ALA A 42 -8.23 -25.10 0.58
CA ALA A 42 -8.78 -26.30 1.22
C ALA A 42 -7.99 -26.71 2.49
N ASP A 43 -6.75 -26.22 2.64
CA ASP A 43 -5.91 -26.38 3.82
C ASP A 43 -6.20 -25.35 4.93
N GLN A 44 -7.23 -24.52 4.76
CA GLN A 44 -7.67 -23.47 5.68
C GLN A 44 -6.66 -22.33 5.91
N THR A 45 -5.68 -22.18 5.01
CA THR A 45 -4.72 -21.08 5.06
C THR A 45 -4.87 -20.14 3.88
N ALA A 46 -4.54 -18.87 4.08
CA ALA A 46 -4.53 -17.89 2.99
C ALA A 46 -3.53 -18.29 1.91
N SER A 47 -3.90 -18.12 0.64
CA SER A 47 -2.98 -18.39 -0.46
C SER A 47 -1.90 -17.31 -0.56
N ILE A 48 -0.80 -17.61 -1.28
CA ILE A 48 0.20 -16.59 -1.62
C ILE A 48 -0.42 -15.46 -2.45
N GLU A 49 -1.42 -15.74 -3.29
CA GLU A 49 -2.15 -14.74 -4.05
C GLU A 49 -2.90 -13.77 -3.12
N THR A 50 -3.55 -14.28 -2.08
CA THR A 50 -4.18 -13.44 -1.04
C THR A 50 -3.16 -12.50 -0.41
N VAL A 51 -2.02 -13.03 0.05
CA VAL A 51 -0.94 -12.21 0.64
C VAL A 51 -0.46 -11.15 -0.35
N MET A 52 -0.32 -11.51 -1.64
CA MET A 52 0.08 -10.57 -2.68
C MET A 52 -0.93 -9.46 -2.94
N ASN A 53 -2.22 -9.78 -2.95
CA ASN A 53 -3.29 -8.79 -3.08
C ASN A 53 -3.24 -7.78 -1.93
N HIS A 54 -3.00 -8.26 -0.71
CA HIS A 54 -2.86 -7.40 0.46
C HIS A 54 -1.64 -6.49 0.35
N LEU A 55 -0.51 -7.00 -0.16
CA LEU A 55 0.70 -6.19 -0.39
C LEU A 55 0.49 -5.13 -1.48
N GLN A 56 -0.18 -5.46 -2.59
CA GLN A 56 -0.51 -4.51 -3.64
C GLN A 56 -1.41 -3.38 -3.13
N GLU A 57 -2.49 -3.73 -2.42
CA GLU A 57 -3.41 -2.79 -1.80
C GLU A 57 -2.66 -1.88 -0.80
N THR A 58 -1.76 -2.45 0.01
CA THR A 58 -0.93 -1.68 0.95
C THR A 58 0.00 -0.71 0.25
N ALA A 59 0.63 -1.12 -0.85
CA ALA A 59 1.51 -0.25 -1.61
C ALA A 59 0.75 0.95 -2.20
N LEU A 60 -0.44 0.72 -2.76
CA LEU A 60 -1.27 1.79 -3.33
C LEU A 60 -1.81 2.73 -2.24
N ASN A 61 -2.29 2.19 -1.13
CA ASN A 61 -2.79 3.00 -0.02
C ASN A 61 -1.68 3.83 0.65
N HIS A 62 -0.46 3.31 0.72
CA HIS A 62 0.71 4.08 1.16
C HIS A 62 0.99 5.27 0.23
N VAL A 63 1.08 5.03 -1.08
CA VAL A 63 1.35 6.08 -2.07
C VAL A 63 0.22 7.11 -2.12
N GLY A 64 -1.03 6.67 -1.99
CA GLY A 64 -2.21 7.52 -1.83
C GLY A 64 -2.14 8.41 -0.59
N SER A 65 -1.83 7.82 0.57
CA SER A 65 -1.71 8.55 1.85
C SER A 65 -0.55 9.55 1.85
N ALA A 66 0.51 9.30 1.09
CA ALA A 66 1.64 10.21 0.89
C ALA A 66 1.32 11.38 -0.07
N GLY A 67 0.14 11.38 -0.71
CA GLY A 67 -0.28 12.43 -1.65
C GLY A 67 0.38 12.35 -3.03
N LEU A 68 0.88 11.16 -3.40
CA LEU A 68 1.59 10.93 -4.66
C LEU A 68 0.72 10.31 -5.75
N LEU A 69 -0.56 10.04 -5.47
CA LEU A 69 -1.48 9.35 -6.37
C LEU A 69 -2.25 10.34 -7.26
N VAL A 70 -2.01 10.28 -8.57
CA VAL A 70 -2.73 11.09 -9.57
C VAL A 70 -3.70 10.27 -10.42
N ASP A 71 -3.33 9.03 -10.77
CA ASP A 71 -4.04 8.19 -11.76
C ASP A 71 -4.62 6.89 -11.17
N GLY A 72 -4.55 6.71 -9.84
CA GLY A 72 -5.04 5.51 -9.16
C GLY A 72 -4.05 4.34 -9.09
N PHE A 73 -2.90 4.40 -9.79
CA PHE A 73 -1.90 3.31 -9.83
C PHE A 73 -0.49 3.76 -9.39
N GLY A 74 -0.41 4.86 -8.65
CA GLY A 74 0.82 5.34 -8.01
C GLY A 74 1.70 6.23 -8.89
N SER A 75 1.20 6.70 -10.05
CA SER A 75 1.95 7.66 -10.86
C SER A 75 1.94 9.04 -10.21
N THR A 76 3.13 9.62 -10.10
CA THR A 76 3.30 11.00 -9.65
C THR A 76 2.89 11.99 -10.76
N PRO A 77 2.56 13.26 -10.42
CA PRO A 77 2.20 14.26 -11.44
C PRO A 77 3.25 14.43 -12.55
N GLU A 78 4.53 14.33 -12.21
CA GLU A 78 5.62 14.49 -13.18
C GLU A 78 5.84 13.26 -14.05
N MET A 79 5.48 12.06 -13.57
CA MET A 79 5.47 10.85 -14.38
C MET A 79 4.35 10.91 -15.43
N CYS A 80 3.14 11.32 -15.03
CA CYS A 80 2.01 11.48 -15.93
C CYS A 80 2.34 12.43 -17.09
N LYS A 81 2.97 13.58 -16.80
CA LYS A 81 3.41 14.56 -17.83
C LYS A 81 4.41 13.99 -18.83
N LYS A 82 5.17 12.96 -18.45
CA LYS A 82 6.25 12.35 -19.24
C LYS A 82 5.89 10.98 -19.80
N ASN A 83 4.64 10.53 -19.64
CA ASN A 83 4.18 9.19 -20.02
C ASN A 83 5.05 8.07 -19.40
N LEU A 84 5.40 8.22 -18.13
CA LEU A 84 6.21 7.24 -17.39
C LEU A 84 5.32 6.38 -16.48
N ILE A 85 5.70 5.12 -16.32
CA ILE A 85 5.05 4.17 -15.42
C ILE A 85 6.07 3.53 -14.48
N TRP A 86 5.60 3.02 -13.36
CA TRP A 86 6.38 2.11 -12.52
C TRP A 86 6.37 0.70 -13.13
N VAL A 87 7.52 0.04 -13.10
CA VAL A 87 7.66 -1.37 -13.49
C VAL A 87 8.32 -2.12 -12.34
N VAL A 88 7.62 -3.11 -11.80
CA VAL A 88 8.18 -4.02 -10.80
C VAL A 88 9.09 -5.00 -11.55
N THR A 89 10.40 -4.91 -11.32
CA THR A 89 11.39 -5.75 -12.01
C THR A 89 11.76 -7.00 -11.23
N ARG A 90 11.54 -7.01 -9.91
CA ARG A 90 11.84 -8.13 -9.02
C ARG A 90 10.96 -8.09 -7.78
N MET A 91 10.57 -9.27 -7.33
CA MET A 91 9.89 -9.46 -6.05
C MET A 91 10.39 -10.75 -5.39
N GLN A 92 10.61 -10.69 -4.09
CA GLN A 92 10.93 -11.87 -3.28
C GLN A 92 10.02 -11.85 -2.06
N VAL A 93 9.30 -12.95 -1.84
CA VAL A 93 8.40 -13.11 -0.70
C VAL A 93 8.85 -14.32 0.08
N VAL A 94 9.04 -14.15 1.38
CA VAL A 94 9.35 -15.23 2.32
C VAL A 94 8.21 -15.27 3.32
N VAL A 95 7.51 -16.39 3.37
CA VAL A 95 6.37 -16.59 4.27
C VAL A 95 6.79 -17.61 5.32
N ASP A 96 6.80 -17.19 6.58
CA ASP A 96 7.05 -18.08 7.72
C ASP A 96 5.82 -18.95 8.00
N ARG A 97 4.64 -18.32 8.09
CA ARG A 97 3.35 -18.97 8.29
C ARG A 97 2.24 -18.22 7.58
N TYR A 98 1.40 -18.94 6.84
CA TYR A 98 0.20 -18.37 6.23
C TYR A 98 -0.90 -18.13 7.28
N PRO A 99 -1.59 -16.98 7.22
CA PRO A 99 -2.69 -16.68 8.13
C PRO A 99 -3.93 -17.53 7.82
N THR A 100 -4.83 -17.66 8.78
CA THR A 100 -6.12 -18.37 8.67
C THR A 100 -7.28 -17.37 8.78
N TRP A 101 -8.50 -17.82 8.47
CA TRP A 101 -9.73 -17.06 8.75
C TRP A 101 -9.91 -16.78 10.24
#